data_AF-A0A9D6YRB7-F1
#
_entry.id   AF-A0A9D6YRB7-F1
#
_cell.length_a   1.000
_cell.length_b   1.000
_cell.length_c   1.000
_cell.angle_alpha   90.00
_cell.angle_beta   90.00
_cell.angle_gamma   90.00
#
_symmetry.space_group_name_H-M   'P 1'
#
loop_
_entity.id
_entity.type
_entity.pdbx_description
1 polymer ?
#
loop_
_entity_poly.entity_id
_entity_poly.type
_entity_poly.pdbx_seq_one_letter_code
_entity_poly.pdbx_strand_id
1 'polypeptide(L)'
;MKTLKTILLLVLLSTAIASSINAQGCHSGGGNMGSMNHNASSENTDNKYASYGGTVKQVGKYNIEMVYQPLFAKDPLTFYLMNKKGKPLSNQGIVSKAEITYTDKSTGTITLKAIGENGFAGQMANKTSSFICFLTLQINGENITARFDGGTGGKEHAAAESGYVCSMHPEVQSDKPGNCPKFGMALVKKSETSGMKMKCGMMAGMSDMNKMENNTLSENNATEKDTVIYSCSMHPEVQSNKPGNCSKCGMTLEKKTVQVPNLKTEKKEIAKTYTCSMHPEVKLDKPSNCPKCGMKLIKK
;
A
#
# COMPACT_ATOMS: atom_id res chain seq x y z
N MET A 1 -53.07 -7.28 65.59
CA MET A 1 -52.98 -5.97 64.90
C MET A 1 -53.01 -6.32 63.40
N LYS A 2 -54.06 -6.07 62.60
CA LYS A 2 -54.61 -4.76 62.17
C LYS A 2 -53.47 -3.90 61.57
N THR A 3 -53.40 -3.48 60.30
CA THR A 3 -54.31 -3.41 59.12
C THR A 3 -53.43 -3.36 57.85
N LEU A 4 -53.75 -3.89 56.65
CA LEU A 4 -54.90 -3.71 55.75
C LEU A 4 -54.90 -2.39 54.92
N LYS A 5 -54.74 -2.54 53.58
CA LYS A 5 -55.41 -1.82 52.45
C LYS A 5 -54.91 -0.49 51.82
N THR A 6 -54.85 -0.54 50.46
CA THR A 6 -55.15 0.51 49.43
C THR A 6 -54.13 1.69 49.33
N ILE A 7 -53.70 2.20 48.17
CA ILE A 7 -54.35 2.88 47.01
C ILE A 7 -53.31 2.85 45.84
N LEU A 8 -53.55 2.51 44.56
CA LEU A 8 -54.57 2.80 43.53
C LEU A 8 -54.57 4.23 42.91
N LEU A 9 -53.78 4.44 41.85
CA LEU A 9 -54.12 5.22 40.63
C LEU A 9 -52.95 5.03 39.62
N LEU A 10 -53.07 4.55 38.38
CA LEU A 10 -53.94 4.88 37.24
C LEU A 10 -53.64 6.24 36.58
N VAL A 11 -52.68 6.25 35.64
CA VAL A 11 -52.64 7.19 34.50
C VAL A 11 -52.32 6.39 33.23
N LEU A 12 -53.29 6.35 32.32
CA LEU A 12 -53.16 5.90 30.93
C LEU A 12 -52.90 7.11 30.02
N LEU A 13 -52.64 6.87 28.71
CA LEU A 13 -52.41 7.86 27.64
C LEU A 13 -51.07 8.62 27.74
N SER A 14 -50.32 8.96 26.68
CA SER A 14 -50.40 8.68 25.23
C SER A 14 -48.95 8.62 24.67
N THR A 15 -48.63 8.28 23.42
CA THR A 15 -49.36 7.93 22.17
C THR A 15 -48.52 6.90 21.40
N ALA A 16 -49.10 6.22 20.39
CA ALA A 16 -48.33 5.53 19.34
C ALA A 16 -48.72 6.09 17.97
N ILE A 17 -47.80 6.82 17.32
CA ILE A 17 -48.00 7.35 15.96
C ILE A 17 -47.34 6.37 14.98
N ALA A 18 -48.15 5.52 14.35
CA ALA A 18 -47.70 4.69 13.24
C ALA A 18 -47.86 5.45 11.92
N SER A 19 -46.77 6.02 11.41
CA SER A 19 -46.74 6.62 10.07
C SER A 19 -46.34 5.57 9.03
N SER A 20 -47.33 5.01 8.35
CA SER A 20 -47.12 4.08 7.22
C SER A 20 -46.50 4.82 6.02
N ILE A 21 -45.24 4.52 5.69
CA ILE A 21 -44.60 5.03 4.48
C ILE A 21 -44.86 4.03 3.34
N ASN A 22 -45.78 4.38 2.44
CA ASN A 22 -46.13 3.55 1.29
C ASN A 22 -45.19 3.87 0.11
N ALA A 23 -44.23 2.99 -0.17
CA ALA A 23 -43.32 3.12 -1.31
C ALA A 23 -43.64 2.09 -2.40
N GLN A 24 -44.42 2.51 -3.39
CA GLN A 24 -44.62 1.74 -4.63
C GLN A 24 -43.36 1.82 -5.50
N GLY A 25 -42.88 0.68 -5.99
CA GLY A 25 -41.77 0.61 -6.94
C GLY A 25 -42.26 0.49 -8.38
N CYS A 26 -41.43 0.94 -9.33
CA CYS A 26 -41.53 0.60 -10.75
C CYS A 26 -40.14 0.23 -11.29
N HIS A 27 -40.05 -0.88 -12.02
CA HIS A 27 -38.91 -1.24 -12.86
C HIS A 27 -39.14 -0.70 -14.29
N SER A 28 -38.07 -0.38 -15.03
CA SER A 28 -37.71 -1.06 -16.31
C SER A 28 -36.79 -0.23 -17.21
N GLY A 29 -35.91 -0.92 -17.95
CA GLY A 29 -35.16 -0.40 -19.11
C GLY A 29 -33.84 0.32 -18.76
N GLY A 30 -32.70 0.03 -19.39
CA GLY A 30 -32.43 -0.89 -20.51
C GLY A 30 -31.46 -0.25 -21.50
N GLY A 31 -30.17 -0.57 -21.39
CA GLY A 31 -29.12 0.07 -22.20
C GLY A 31 -27.81 -0.71 -22.18
N ASN A 32 -27.75 -1.78 -22.98
CA ASN A 32 -26.56 -2.60 -23.16
C ASN A 32 -25.74 -2.09 -24.37
N MET A 33 -24.46 -1.79 -24.18
CA MET A 33 -23.46 -1.81 -25.24
C MET A 33 -22.15 -2.39 -24.70
N GLY A 34 -21.57 -3.36 -25.42
CA GLY A 34 -20.24 -3.90 -25.15
C GLY A 34 -19.11 -2.90 -25.48
N SER A 35 -17.83 -3.27 -25.41
CA SER A 35 -17.31 -4.65 -25.52
C SER A 35 -15.83 -4.75 -25.13
N MET A 36 -15.36 -5.99 -24.90
CA MET A 36 -13.97 -6.49 -25.09
C MET A 36 -12.83 -5.90 -24.21
N ASN A 37 -12.26 -6.67 -23.26
CA ASN A 37 -11.21 -7.72 -23.37
C ASN A 37 -9.76 -7.15 -23.35
N HIS A 38 -8.74 -7.76 -22.74
CA HIS A 38 -8.58 -8.98 -21.93
C HIS A 38 -7.55 -8.72 -20.82
N ASN A 39 -7.63 -9.40 -19.66
CA ASN A 39 -6.47 -10.14 -19.13
C ASN A 39 -6.91 -11.21 -18.13
N ALA A 40 -6.84 -12.48 -18.52
CA ALA A 40 -7.16 -13.60 -17.64
C ALA A 40 -5.89 -14.05 -16.90
N SER A 41 -5.74 -13.63 -15.65
CA SER A 41 -4.68 -14.12 -14.76
C SER A 41 -5.22 -14.30 -13.34
N SER A 42 -5.28 -15.56 -12.90
CA SER A 42 -5.64 -16.01 -11.54
C SER A 42 -6.95 -15.43 -10.97
N GLU A 43 -8.03 -16.23 -10.96
CA GLU A 43 -9.25 -15.92 -10.20
C GLU A 43 -8.98 -15.87 -8.69
N ASN A 44 -8.53 -14.72 -8.19
CA ASN A 44 -8.57 -14.42 -6.76
C ASN A 44 -9.98 -13.96 -6.40
N THR A 45 -10.81 -14.89 -5.92
CA THR A 45 -12.22 -14.65 -5.56
C THR A 45 -12.40 -13.61 -4.44
N ASP A 46 -11.33 -13.28 -3.71
CA ASP A 46 -11.31 -12.41 -2.53
C ASP A 46 -11.61 -10.93 -2.81
N ASN A 47 -11.80 -10.50 -4.07
CA ASN A 47 -12.06 -9.10 -4.40
C ASN A 47 -13.48 -8.80 -4.91
N LYS A 48 -14.38 -9.81 -4.94
CA LYS A 48 -15.71 -9.70 -5.56
C LYS A 48 -16.67 -8.70 -4.87
N TYR A 49 -16.37 -8.30 -3.63
CA TYR A 49 -17.26 -7.50 -2.79
C TYR A 49 -16.58 -6.26 -2.16
N ALA A 50 -15.40 -5.86 -2.66
CA ALA A 50 -14.62 -4.74 -2.13
C ALA A 50 -15.26 -3.37 -2.46
N SER A 51 -16.38 -3.07 -1.80
CA SER A 51 -17.22 -1.90 -2.08
C SER A 51 -16.59 -0.59 -1.58
N TYR A 52 -15.64 -0.71 -0.67
CA TYR A 52 -14.90 0.40 -0.05
C TYR A 52 -13.40 0.37 -0.43
N GLY A 53 -13.01 -0.45 -1.42
CA GLY A 53 -11.64 -0.57 -1.92
C GLY A 53 -10.69 -1.36 -1.01
N GLY A 54 -11.23 -2.16 -0.10
CA GLY A 54 -10.49 -2.99 0.85
C GLY A 54 -10.16 -4.40 0.34
N THR A 55 -9.70 -5.25 1.27
CA THR A 55 -9.53 -6.69 1.05
C THR A 55 -10.70 -7.44 1.67
N VAL A 56 -11.39 -8.32 0.91
CA VAL A 56 -12.49 -9.12 1.44
C VAL A 56 -12.02 -10.51 1.86
N LYS A 57 -12.55 -11.01 2.97
CA LYS A 57 -12.45 -12.41 3.37
C LYS A 57 -13.84 -12.97 3.66
N GLN A 58 -14.13 -14.14 3.08
CA GLN A 58 -15.36 -14.86 3.38
C GLN A 58 -15.14 -15.77 4.61
N VAL A 59 -16.02 -15.66 5.61
CA VAL A 59 -16.05 -16.53 6.80
C VAL A 59 -17.45 -17.11 6.94
N GLY A 60 -17.59 -18.40 6.64
CA GLY A 60 -18.89 -19.08 6.60
C GLY A 60 -19.87 -18.42 5.63
N LYS A 61 -20.94 -17.84 6.18
CA LYS A 61 -22.02 -17.14 5.44
C LYS A 61 -21.81 -15.61 5.32
N TYR A 62 -20.70 -15.09 5.83
CA TYR A 62 -20.38 -13.68 5.89
C TYR A 62 -19.21 -13.34 4.95
N ASN A 63 -19.25 -12.14 4.37
CA ASN A 63 -18.10 -11.50 3.75
C ASN A 63 -17.71 -10.31 4.62
N ILE A 64 -16.41 -10.15 4.89
CA ILE A 64 -15.89 -9.05 5.70
C ILE A 64 -14.82 -8.34 4.88
N GLU A 65 -15.02 -7.06 4.62
CA GLU A 65 -14.04 -6.20 3.93
C GLU A 65 -13.22 -5.43 4.96
N MET A 66 -11.89 -5.53 4.91
CA MET A 66 -10.98 -4.67 5.66
C MET A 66 -10.44 -3.55 4.76
N VAL A 67 -10.67 -2.31 5.18
CA VAL A 67 -10.08 -1.10 4.59
C VAL A 67 -9.02 -0.55 5.53
N TYR A 68 -7.84 -0.29 5.01
CA TYR A 68 -6.70 0.25 5.76
C TYR A 68 -6.19 1.54 5.10
N GLN A 69 -6.29 2.64 5.83
CA GLN A 69 -5.99 4.00 5.38
C GLN A 69 -4.98 4.66 6.35
N PRO A 70 -3.68 4.31 6.26
CA PRO A 70 -2.67 4.75 7.23
C PRO A 70 -2.48 6.27 7.31
N LEU A 71 -2.83 6.99 6.22
CA LEU A 71 -2.78 8.44 6.14
C LEU A 71 -3.87 9.13 7.00
N PHE A 72 -4.92 8.41 7.40
CA PHE A 72 -5.98 9.01 8.22
C PHE A 72 -5.55 9.12 9.68
N ALA A 73 -5.68 10.32 10.24
CA ALA A 73 -5.27 10.61 11.62
C ALA A 73 -6.06 9.78 12.64
N LYS A 74 -7.37 9.63 12.41
CA LYS A 74 -8.32 8.92 13.25
C LYS A 74 -8.80 7.64 12.57
N ASP A 75 -8.92 6.57 13.37
CA ASP A 75 -9.54 5.28 13.00
C ASP A 75 -9.12 4.73 11.62
N PRO A 76 -7.80 4.55 11.34
CA PRO A 76 -7.26 4.18 10.03
C PRO A 76 -7.58 2.73 9.59
N LEU A 77 -8.23 1.95 10.44
CA LEU A 77 -8.59 0.56 10.20
C LEU A 77 -10.10 0.42 10.32
N THR A 78 -10.75 0.03 9.22
CA THR A 78 -12.20 -0.15 9.14
C THR A 78 -12.54 -1.53 8.59
N PHE A 79 -13.60 -2.13 9.12
CA PHE A 79 -14.18 -3.40 8.68
C PHE A 79 -15.63 -3.21 8.30
N TYR A 80 -16.08 -3.80 7.20
CA TYR A 80 -17.48 -3.79 6.76
C TYR A 80 -18.05 -5.20 6.67
N LEU A 81 -19.17 -5.43 7.34
CA LEU A 81 -19.85 -6.72 7.36
C LEU A 81 -20.89 -6.82 6.25
N MET A 82 -20.87 -7.95 5.55
CA MET A 82 -21.78 -8.30 4.46
C MET A 82 -22.20 -9.76 4.54
N ASN A 83 -23.31 -10.11 3.88
CA ASN A 83 -23.70 -11.51 3.68
C ASN A 83 -22.92 -12.15 2.51
N LYS A 84 -23.08 -13.46 2.33
CA LYS A 84 -22.47 -14.25 1.23
C LYS A 84 -22.70 -13.69 -0.19
N LYS A 85 -23.72 -12.85 -0.40
CA LYS A 85 -24.02 -12.20 -1.70
C LYS A 85 -23.44 -10.78 -1.83
N GLY A 86 -22.74 -10.27 -0.81
CA GLY A 86 -22.18 -8.91 -0.78
C GLY A 86 -23.15 -7.82 -0.31
N LYS A 87 -24.35 -8.16 0.18
CA LYS A 87 -25.26 -7.16 0.75
C LYS A 87 -24.80 -6.79 2.17
N PRO A 88 -24.73 -5.50 2.55
CA PRO A 88 -24.50 -5.05 3.92
C PRO A 88 -25.39 -5.75 4.96
N LEU A 89 -24.85 -5.97 6.15
CA LEU A 89 -25.57 -6.49 7.33
C LEU A 89 -25.38 -5.55 8.52
N SER A 90 -26.43 -5.41 9.34
CA SER A 90 -26.40 -4.51 10.51
C SER A 90 -25.24 -4.84 11.47
N ASN A 91 -24.56 -3.82 11.95
CA ASN A 91 -23.54 -3.87 13.00
C ASN A 91 -24.14 -3.80 14.42
N GLN A 92 -25.44 -3.56 14.56
CA GLN A 92 -26.10 -3.39 15.86
C GLN A 92 -26.05 -4.68 16.69
N GLY A 93 -25.66 -4.55 17.96
CA GLY A 93 -25.55 -5.68 18.89
C GLY A 93 -24.37 -6.62 18.64
N ILE A 94 -23.55 -6.37 17.62
CA ILE A 94 -22.35 -7.17 17.35
C ILE A 94 -21.19 -6.66 18.22
N VAL A 95 -20.67 -7.54 19.08
CA VAL A 95 -19.40 -7.28 19.79
C VAL A 95 -18.26 -7.53 18.81
N SER A 96 -17.32 -6.60 18.69
CA SER A 96 -16.20 -6.67 17.75
C SER A 96 -14.87 -6.38 18.44
N LYS A 97 -13.87 -7.21 18.15
CA LYS A 97 -12.49 -7.09 18.67
C LYS A 97 -11.51 -7.35 17.53
N ALA A 98 -10.50 -6.50 17.37
CA ALA A 98 -9.39 -6.77 16.47
C ALA A 98 -8.09 -6.95 17.28
N GLU A 99 -7.37 -8.03 17.00
CA GLU A 99 -6.06 -8.33 17.59
C GLU A 99 -5.00 -8.24 16.51
N ILE A 100 -4.00 -7.39 16.73
CA ILE A 100 -2.95 -7.11 15.76
C ILE A 100 -1.60 -7.62 16.27
N THR A 101 -0.84 -8.22 15.36
CA THR A 101 0.60 -8.49 15.51
C THR A 101 1.35 -7.76 14.40
N TYR A 102 2.32 -6.93 14.77
CA TYR A 102 3.17 -6.19 13.83
C TYR A 102 4.45 -6.99 13.48
N THR A 103 5.19 -6.56 12.46
CA THR A 103 6.45 -7.23 12.03
C THR A 103 7.55 -7.25 13.09
N ASP A 104 7.55 -6.30 14.02
CA ASP A 104 8.46 -6.27 15.19
C ASP A 104 8.04 -7.25 16.32
N LYS A 105 7.01 -8.08 16.07
CA LYS A 105 6.35 -9.00 17.00
C LYS A 105 5.59 -8.31 18.14
N SER A 106 5.47 -6.98 18.14
CA SER A 106 4.59 -6.29 19.08
C SER A 106 3.13 -6.63 18.79
N THR A 107 2.34 -6.77 19.85
CA THR A 107 0.92 -7.13 19.77
C THR A 107 0.04 -6.07 20.40
N GLY A 108 -1.16 -5.84 19.85
CA GLY A 108 -2.14 -4.92 20.41
C GLY A 108 -3.58 -5.38 20.19
N THR A 109 -4.47 -5.07 21.14
CA THR A 109 -5.91 -5.15 20.93
C THR A 109 -6.44 -3.78 20.53
N ILE A 110 -7.25 -3.74 19.46
CA ILE A 110 -7.96 -2.55 19.00
C ILE A 110 -9.42 -2.66 19.43
N THR A 111 -9.85 -1.68 20.22
CA THR A 111 -11.26 -1.45 20.52
C THR A 111 -11.94 -0.87 19.28
N LEU A 112 -12.86 -1.65 18.70
CA LEU A 112 -13.63 -1.25 17.53
C LEU A 112 -14.91 -0.52 17.95
N LYS A 113 -15.30 0.48 17.15
CA LYS A 113 -16.54 1.25 17.30
C LYS A 113 -17.40 1.04 16.07
N ALA A 114 -18.69 0.76 16.26
CA ALA A 114 -19.64 0.69 15.15
C ALA A 114 -19.70 2.03 14.40
N ILE A 115 -19.65 1.99 13.07
CA ILE A 115 -19.83 3.14 12.18
C ILE A 115 -20.77 2.81 11.02
N GLY A 116 -21.64 3.75 10.65
CA GLY A 116 -22.69 3.49 9.65
C GLY A 116 -23.57 2.28 10.02
N GLU A 117 -24.19 1.67 9.01
CA GLU A 117 -25.08 0.51 9.22
C GLU A 117 -24.34 -0.81 9.43
N ASN A 118 -23.17 -1.00 8.79
CA ASN A 118 -22.48 -2.30 8.71
C ASN A 118 -20.98 -2.24 9.02
N GLY A 119 -20.47 -1.06 9.40
CA GLY A 119 -19.04 -0.82 9.58
C GLY A 119 -18.59 -0.89 11.05
N PHE A 120 -17.30 -1.13 11.24
CA PHE A 120 -16.59 -1.05 12.52
C PHE A 120 -15.24 -0.38 12.27
N ALA A 121 -14.89 0.67 13.01
CA ALA A 121 -13.63 1.39 12.85
C ALA A 121 -12.83 1.43 14.16
N GLY A 122 -11.50 1.45 14.06
CA GLY A 122 -10.63 1.41 15.24
C GLY A 122 -9.29 2.11 15.05
N GLN A 123 -8.81 2.69 16.15
CA GLN A 123 -7.53 3.39 16.20
C GLN A 123 -6.37 2.40 16.29
N MET A 124 -5.41 2.50 15.36
CA MET A 124 -4.13 1.79 15.43
C MET A 124 -3.05 2.61 16.13
N ALA A 125 -2.19 1.96 16.90
CA ALA A 125 -1.01 2.58 17.52
C ALA A 125 0.12 2.81 16.51
N ASN A 126 0.43 1.79 15.71
CA ASN A 126 1.42 1.86 14.62
C ASN A 126 0.69 1.78 13.26
N LYS A 127 1.00 2.72 12.36
CA LYS A 127 0.36 2.90 11.04
C LYS A 127 1.33 2.76 9.85
N THR A 128 2.57 2.34 10.09
CA THR A 128 3.64 2.31 9.06
C THR A 128 4.39 0.99 8.99
N SER A 129 3.99 0.02 9.81
CA SER A 129 4.51 -1.35 9.79
C SER A 129 3.51 -2.30 9.15
N SER A 130 4.01 -3.37 8.53
CA SER A 130 3.15 -4.49 8.16
C SER A 130 2.63 -5.22 9.39
N PHE A 131 1.43 -5.77 9.26
CA PHE A 131 0.71 -6.36 10.37
C PHE A 131 -0.21 -7.50 9.93
N ILE A 132 -0.47 -8.39 10.89
CA ILE A 132 -1.48 -9.43 10.84
C ILE A 132 -2.60 -8.98 11.78
N CYS A 133 -3.83 -8.98 11.31
CA CYS A 133 -5.01 -8.66 12.10
C CYS A 133 -5.97 -9.85 12.14
N PHE A 134 -6.32 -10.28 13.35
CA PHE A 134 -7.43 -11.19 13.62
C PHE A 134 -8.63 -10.38 14.10
N LEU A 135 -9.63 -10.22 13.23
CA LEU A 135 -10.92 -9.65 13.59
C LEU A 135 -11.81 -10.78 14.14
N THR A 136 -12.36 -10.62 15.33
CA THR A 136 -13.43 -11.47 15.86
C THR A 136 -14.71 -10.65 15.99
N LEU A 137 -15.81 -11.18 15.44
CA LEU A 137 -17.16 -10.63 15.55
C LEU A 137 -18.05 -11.65 16.26
N GLN A 138 -18.74 -11.24 17.32
CA GLN A 138 -19.77 -12.04 17.97
C GLN A 138 -21.14 -11.68 17.39
N ILE A 139 -21.72 -12.58 16.60
CA ILE A 139 -22.98 -12.39 15.90
C ILE A 139 -24.00 -13.39 16.44
N ASN A 140 -25.08 -12.91 17.07
CA ASN A 140 -26.10 -13.76 17.70
C ASN A 140 -25.54 -14.79 18.71
N GLY A 141 -24.45 -14.44 19.39
CA GLY A 141 -23.74 -15.31 20.34
C GLY A 141 -22.62 -16.16 19.74
N GLU A 142 -22.58 -16.35 18.42
CA GLU A 142 -21.53 -17.11 17.70
C GLU A 142 -20.33 -16.21 17.39
N ASN A 143 -19.11 -16.64 17.74
CA ASN A 143 -17.89 -15.93 17.38
C ASN A 143 -17.40 -16.38 16.00
N ILE A 144 -17.27 -15.45 15.05
CA ILE A 144 -16.56 -15.66 13.80
C ILE A 144 -15.24 -14.89 13.82
N THR A 145 -14.17 -15.49 13.29
CA THR A 145 -12.85 -14.87 13.22
C THR A 145 -12.34 -14.83 11.77
N ALA A 146 -11.86 -13.66 11.35
CA ALA A 146 -11.27 -13.42 10.04
C ALA A 146 -9.82 -12.93 10.21
N ARG A 147 -8.89 -13.54 9.45
CA ARG A 147 -7.50 -13.08 9.37
C ARG A 147 -7.32 -12.16 8.15
N PHE A 148 -6.70 -11.02 8.38
CA PHE A 148 -6.22 -10.11 7.34
C PHE A 148 -4.72 -9.84 7.53
N ASP A 149 -4.01 -9.67 6.42
CA ASP A 149 -2.65 -9.15 6.40
C ASP A 149 -2.71 -7.73 5.80
N GLY A 150 -1.97 -6.76 6.35
CA GLY A 150 -2.04 -5.36 5.94
C GLY A 150 -0.77 -4.56 6.27
N GLY A 151 -0.77 -3.26 5.95
CA GLY A 151 0.36 -2.35 6.18
C GLY A 151 1.13 -1.97 4.90
N THR A 152 2.29 -1.34 5.09
CA THR A 152 3.06 -0.66 4.01
C THR A 152 4.30 -1.42 3.52
N GLY A 153 4.64 -2.56 4.11
CA GLY A 153 5.66 -3.47 3.59
C GLY A 153 5.05 -4.50 2.64
N GLY A 154 5.67 -4.69 1.48
CA GLY A 154 5.29 -5.72 0.51
C GLY A 154 5.30 -7.13 1.11
N LYS A 155 4.55 -8.04 0.50
CA LYS A 155 4.22 -9.39 1.03
C LYS A 155 5.44 -10.17 1.56
N GLU A 156 5.61 -10.17 2.88
CA GLU A 156 6.29 -11.25 3.59
C GLU A 156 5.30 -11.92 4.52
N HIS A 157 4.77 -13.06 4.07
CA HIS A 157 3.93 -13.91 4.91
C HIS A 157 4.80 -14.56 5.98
N ALA A 158 4.84 -13.96 7.17
CA ALA A 158 5.16 -14.64 8.41
C ALA A 158 4.03 -15.64 8.75
N ALA A 159 3.96 -16.71 7.95
CA ALA A 159 3.24 -17.92 8.31
C ALA A 159 4.05 -18.70 9.34
N ALA A 160 3.36 -19.38 10.25
CA ALA A 160 3.99 -20.28 11.21
C ALA A 160 4.77 -21.39 10.50
N GLU A 161 5.72 -21.99 11.22
CA GLU A 161 6.69 -22.97 10.72
C GLU A 161 6.05 -24.21 10.07
N SER A 162 5.81 -24.14 8.76
CA SER A 162 5.49 -25.30 7.93
C SER A 162 6.77 -25.83 7.27
N GLY A 163 7.06 -27.12 7.51
CA GLY A 163 8.39 -27.69 7.31
C GLY A 163 8.77 -28.01 5.87
N TYR A 164 7.85 -27.95 4.91
CA TYR A 164 8.08 -28.38 3.52
C TYR A 164 7.55 -27.37 2.50
N VAL A 165 8.32 -27.09 1.44
CA VAL A 165 8.00 -26.11 0.39
C VAL A 165 8.25 -26.69 -1.00
N CYS A 166 7.43 -26.31 -1.99
CA CYS A 166 7.69 -26.66 -3.39
C CYS A 166 8.78 -25.75 -3.97
N SER A 167 9.89 -26.32 -4.44
CA SER A 167 11.03 -25.57 -4.99
C SER A 167 10.69 -24.69 -6.20
N MET A 168 9.63 -25.02 -6.96
CA MET A 168 9.15 -24.21 -8.09
C MET A 168 8.03 -23.24 -7.72
N HIS A 169 7.38 -23.42 -6.56
CA HIS A 169 6.24 -22.63 -6.13
C HIS A 169 6.35 -22.34 -4.62
N PRO A 170 7.09 -21.29 -4.21
CA PRO A 170 7.30 -20.95 -2.79
C PRO A 170 6.01 -20.68 -2.00
N GLU A 171 4.92 -20.38 -2.71
CA GLU A 171 3.55 -20.24 -2.19
C GLU A 171 2.90 -21.57 -1.76
N VAL A 172 3.44 -22.72 -2.20
CA VAL A 172 2.94 -24.06 -1.87
C VAL A 172 3.77 -24.63 -0.73
N GLN A 173 3.20 -24.59 0.47
CA GLN A 173 3.80 -25.04 1.72
C GLN A 173 2.98 -26.17 2.34
N SER A 174 3.62 -27.04 3.13
CA SER A 174 2.95 -28.12 3.85
C SER A 174 3.68 -28.46 5.15
N ASP A 175 2.90 -28.88 6.15
CA ASP A 175 3.41 -29.36 7.44
C ASP A 175 3.96 -30.79 7.36
N LYS A 176 3.70 -31.50 6.26
CA LYS A 176 4.01 -32.92 6.08
C LYS A 176 4.84 -33.15 4.80
N PRO A 177 5.74 -34.14 4.79
CA PRO A 177 6.38 -34.58 3.55
C PRO A 177 5.31 -35.14 2.60
N GLY A 178 5.48 -34.90 1.30
CA GLY A 178 4.53 -35.32 0.29
C GLY A 178 4.82 -34.68 -1.06
N ASN A 179 3.92 -34.90 -2.01
CA ASN A 179 4.01 -34.35 -3.37
C ASN A 179 3.26 -33.01 -3.46
N CYS A 180 3.80 -32.08 -4.25
CA CYS A 180 3.18 -30.79 -4.54
C CYS A 180 1.82 -31.01 -5.23
N PRO A 181 0.69 -30.52 -4.67
CA PRO A 181 -0.64 -30.73 -5.24
C PRO A 181 -0.83 -30.06 -6.61
N LYS A 182 0.03 -29.11 -7.01
CA LYS A 182 -0.02 -28.47 -8.33
C LYS A 182 0.75 -29.25 -9.42
N PHE A 183 1.85 -29.94 -9.08
CA PHE A 183 2.80 -30.48 -10.07
C PHE A 183 3.39 -31.87 -9.74
N GLY A 184 2.91 -32.55 -8.70
CA GLY A 184 3.29 -33.93 -8.35
C GLY A 184 4.72 -34.14 -7.83
N MET A 185 5.62 -33.16 -7.96
CA MET A 185 7.00 -33.26 -7.46
C MET A 185 7.08 -33.20 -5.93
N ALA A 186 7.99 -33.96 -5.33
CA ALA A 186 8.19 -33.99 -3.88
C ALA A 186 8.51 -32.60 -3.30
N LEU A 187 7.90 -32.27 -2.16
CA LEU A 187 8.17 -31.05 -1.40
C LEU A 187 9.50 -31.17 -0.66
N VAL A 188 10.30 -30.11 -0.68
CA VAL A 188 11.64 -30.09 -0.06
C VAL A 188 11.53 -29.53 1.36
N LYS A 189 12.24 -30.16 2.31
CA LYS A 189 12.26 -29.72 3.71
C LYS A 189 12.98 -28.37 3.82
N LYS A 190 12.33 -27.39 4.45
CA LYS A 190 12.90 -26.07 4.73
C LYS A 190 13.96 -26.21 5.82
N SER A 191 15.24 -26.29 5.43
CA SER A 191 16.37 -26.35 6.36
C SER A 191 16.68 -24.97 6.93
N GLU A 192 16.76 -24.86 8.25
CA GLU A 192 17.23 -23.65 8.93
C GLU A 192 18.73 -23.43 8.71
N THR A 193 19.09 -22.74 7.63
CA THR A 193 20.47 -22.26 7.46
C THR A 193 20.64 -20.99 8.28
N SER A 194 20.99 -21.19 9.55
CA SER A 194 21.52 -20.16 10.45
C SER A 194 22.63 -19.35 9.77
N GLY A 195 22.70 -18.05 10.07
CA GLY A 195 23.51 -17.08 9.32
C GLY A 195 24.98 -17.44 9.21
N MET A 196 25.51 -17.45 7.98
CA MET A 196 26.93 -17.62 7.70
C MET A 196 27.73 -16.41 8.22
N LYS A 197 28.21 -16.52 9.45
CA LYS A 197 29.03 -15.52 10.13
C LYS A 197 30.39 -15.38 9.45
N MET A 198 30.51 -14.45 8.51
CA MET A 198 31.78 -14.05 7.91
C MET A 198 32.73 -13.52 9.00
N LYS A 199 33.67 -14.37 9.44
CA LYS A 199 34.77 -14.00 10.32
C LYS A 199 36.05 -14.06 9.52
N CYS A 200 36.46 -12.92 8.95
CA CYS A 200 37.76 -12.78 8.29
C CYS A 200 38.65 -11.90 9.17
N GLY A 201 39.76 -12.48 9.62
CA GLY A 201 40.85 -11.75 10.23
C GLY A 201 42.09 -12.64 10.19
N MET A 202 43.01 -12.32 9.27
CA MET A 202 44.45 -12.64 9.30
C MET A 202 45.07 -12.29 7.93
N MET A 203 45.68 -11.11 7.85
CA MET A 203 47.06 -10.99 7.38
C MET A 203 47.61 -9.64 7.87
N ALA A 204 48.65 -9.73 8.69
CA ALA A 204 49.41 -8.59 9.17
C ALA A 204 50.77 -8.58 8.46
N GLY A 205 51.34 -7.38 8.33
CA GLY A 205 52.73 -7.20 7.89
C GLY A 205 52.88 -6.77 6.44
N MET A 206 53.04 -5.46 6.24
CA MET A 206 54.35 -4.90 5.87
C MET A 206 54.34 -3.39 6.13
N SER A 207 55.25 -2.97 7.01
CA SER A 207 55.49 -1.59 7.41
C SER A 207 56.58 -0.95 6.53
N ASP A 208 56.65 0.38 6.57
CA ASP A 208 57.80 1.21 6.18
C ASP A 208 58.15 1.21 4.67
N MET A 209 58.26 2.37 3.99
CA MET A 209 59.12 3.48 4.39
C MET A 209 58.76 4.79 3.66
N ASN A 210 58.81 5.93 4.35
CA ASN A 210 58.86 7.26 3.72
C ASN A 210 60.28 7.55 3.20
N LYS A 211 60.45 8.09 1.97
CA LYS A 211 61.40 9.20 1.71
C LYS A 211 61.28 9.88 0.33
N MET A 212 61.79 11.11 0.28
CA MET A 212 62.13 11.98 -0.87
C MET A 212 60.91 12.62 -1.58
N GLU A 213 60.60 13.90 -1.36
CA GLU A 213 61.36 15.16 -1.55
C GLU A 213 61.45 15.64 -3.02
N ASN A 214 60.57 16.61 -3.32
CA ASN A 214 60.75 17.82 -4.14
C ASN A 214 61.94 17.90 -5.13
N ASN A 215 61.66 18.24 -6.40
CA ASN A 215 61.83 19.64 -6.87
C ASN A 215 61.17 19.93 -8.25
N THR A 216 60.97 21.23 -8.51
CA THR A 216 60.94 21.95 -9.80
C THR A 216 59.77 21.77 -10.80
N LEU A 217 58.79 22.66 -10.66
CA LEU A 217 58.18 23.53 -11.70
C LEU A 217 58.36 23.15 -13.20
N SER A 218 57.24 22.86 -13.88
CA SER A 218 56.83 23.60 -15.10
C SER A 218 55.33 23.40 -15.40
N GLU A 219 54.82 24.27 -16.26
CA GLU A 219 53.43 24.70 -16.45
C GLU A 219 52.54 23.73 -17.26
N ASN A 220 51.23 24.03 -17.26
CA ASN A 220 50.23 23.65 -18.27
C ASN A 220 49.79 22.16 -18.36
N ASN A 221 48.62 21.82 -17.79
CA ASN A 221 47.38 21.64 -18.58
C ASN A 221 46.15 21.32 -17.70
N ALA A 222 44.94 21.54 -18.25
CA ALA A 222 43.68 21.43 -17.53
C ALA A 222 43.23 19.98 -17.30
N THR A 223 42.65 19.71 -16.13
CA THR A 223 42.15 18.39 -15.73
C THR A 223 40.89 17.97 -16.49
N GLU A 224 40.96 16.88 -17.26
CA GLU A 224 39.77 16.15 -17.67
C GLU A 224 39.06 15.57 -16.43
N LYS A 225 37.74 15.81 -16.34
CA LYS A 225 36.89 15.20 -15.30
C LYS A 225 35.87 14.29 -15.96
N ASP A 226 36.17 13.00 -15.97
CA ASP A 226 35.19 11.95 -16.29
C ASP A 226 34.08 11.91 -15.24
N THR A 227 32.99 12.64 -15.50
CA THR A 227 31.80 12.60 -14.64
C THR A 227 31.03 11.31 -14.88
N VAL A 228 31.29 10.32 -14.02
CA VAL A 228 30.51 9.07 -13.99
C VAL A 228 29.10 9.35 -13.46
N ILE A 229 28.08 9.04 -14.25
CA ILE A 229 26.66 9.20 -13.88
C ILE A 229 25.99 7.82 -13.90
N TYR A 230 25.25 7.49 -12.84
CA TYR A 230 24.51 6.25 -12.71
C TYR A 230 23.03 6.51 -13.06
N SER A 231 22.45 5.72 -13.96
CA SER A 231 21.06 5.92 -14.45
C SER A 231 20.23 4.66 -14.34
N CYS A 232 18.92 4.78 -14.09
CA CYS A 232 18.02 3.63 -14.13
C CYS A 232 17.56 3.32 -15.56
N SER A 233 17.70 2.06 -15.98
CA SER A 233 17.36 1.58 -17.33
C SER A 233 15.87 1.70 -17.64
N MET A 234 15.00 1.57 -16.64
CA MET A 234 13.54 1.79 -16.75
C MET A 234 13.11 3.24 -16.47
N HIS A 235 13.96 4.05 -15.80
CA HIS A 235 13.64 5.43 -15.43
C HIS A 235 14.83 6.35 -15.76
N PRO A 236 15.06 6.71 -17.04
CA PRO A 236 16.22 7.50 -17.46
C PRO A 236 16.32 8.90 -16.82
N GLU A 237 15.20 9.41 -16.30
CA GLU A 237 15.10 10.63 -15.48
C GLU A 237 15.84 10.52 -14.13
N VAL A 238 16.00 9.30 -13.60
CA VAL A 238 16.63 9.05 -12.30
C VAL A 238 18.12 8.85 -12.53
N GLN A 239 18.88 9.92 -12.28
CA GLN A 239 20.33 9.98 -12.41
C GLN A 239 20.98 10.28 -11.06
N SER A 240 22.17 9.72 -10.82
CA SER A 240 22.93 9.85 -9.58
C SER A 240 24.42 9.95 -9.85
N ASN A 241 25.13 10.73 -9.03
CA ASN A 241 26.59 10.87 -9.08
C ASN A 241 27.30 9.70 -8.36
N LYS A 242 26.54 8.75 -7.80
CA LYS A 242 26.99 7.64 -6.95
C LYS A 242 26.24 6.34 -7.30
N PRO A 243 26.86 5.16 -7.13
CA PRO A 243 26.15 3.89 -7.17
C PRO A 243 24.99 3.87 -6.18
N GLY A 244 23.94 3.13 -6.50
CA GLY A 244 22.76 2.98 -5.64
C GLY A 244 21.60 2.33 -6.38
N ASN A 245 20.43 2.33 -5.74
CA ASN A 245 19.19 1.79 -6.30
C ASN A 245 18.26 2.93 -6.72
N CYS A 246 17.47 2.71 -7.77
CA CYS A 246 16.48 3.66 -8.28
C CYS A 246 15.38 3.90 -7.25
N SER A 247 15.13 5.16 -6.90
CA SER A 247 14.06 5.57 -5.97
C SER A 247 12.64 5.27 -6.47
N LYS A 248 12.44 5.03 -7.77
CA LYS A 248 11.12 4.69 -8.36
C LYS A 248 10.84 3.19 -8.44
N CYS A 249 11.85 2.32 -8.57
CA CYS A 249 11.65 0.88 -8.80
C CYS A 249 12.60 -0.07 -8.05
N GLY A 250 13.52 0.43 -7.22
CA GLY A 250 14.45 -0.38 -6.42
C GLY A 250 15.58 -1.07 -7.20
N MET A 251 15.54 -1.11 -8.53
CA MET A 251 16.62 -1.67 -9.35
C MET A 251 17.91 -0.85 -9.26
N THR A 252 19.06 -1.53 -9.26
CA THR A 252 20.39 -0.90 -9.21
C THR A 252 20.64 -0.01 -10.43
N LEU A 253 21.22 1.17 -10.20
CA LEU A 253 21.53 2.15 -11.25
C LEU A 253 22.77 1.71 -12.04
N GLU A 254 22.65 1.69 -13.37
CA GLU A 254 23.74 1.35 -14.28
C GLU A 254 24.73 2.50 -14.46
N LYS A 255 26.02 2.20 -14.41
CA LYS A 255 27.11 3.17 -14.63
C LYS A 255 27.16 3.60 -16.10
N LYS A 256 26.96 4.89 -16.38
CA LYS A 256 27.21 5.51 -17.68
C LYS A 256 28.32 6.56 -17.58
N THR A 257 29.34 6.41 -18.41
CA THR A 257 30.38 7.42 -18.62
C THR A 257 29.91 8.37 -19.72
N VAL A 258 29.59 9.61 -19.35
CA VAL A 258 29.20 10.64 -20.32
C VAL A 258 30.42 11.52 -20.58
N GLN A 259 31.01 11.41 -21.76
CA GLN A 259 31.96 12.40 -22.25
C GLN A 259 31.19 13.71 -22.45
N VAL A 260 31.52 14.74 -21.68
CA VAL A 260 30.80 16.01 -21.71
C VAL A 260 31.38 16.88 -22.84
N PRO A 261 30.59 17.24 -23.88
CA PRO A 261 31.06 18.19 -24.88
C PRO A 261 31.26 19.55 -24.21
N ASN A 262 32.47 20.10 -24.33
CA ASN A 262 32.83 21.39 -23.74
C ASN A 262 32.09 22.54 -24.46
N LEU A 263 30.92 22.92 -23.94
CA LEU A 263 30.21 24.13 -24.35
C LEU A 263 30.41 25.23 -23.31
N LYS A 264 31.32 26.12 -23.72
CA LYS A 264 31.82 27.33 -23.06
C LYS A 264 30.74 28.12 -22.33
N THR A 265 31.13 28.64 -21.17
CA THR A 265 30.42 29.68 -20.43
C THR A 265 30.26 30.95 -21.28
N GLU A 266 29.03 31.27 -21.70
CA GLU A 266 28.68 32.63 -22.08
C GLU A 266 27.44 33.14 -21.32
N LYS A 267 27.69 34.17 -20.52
CA LYS A 267 26.84 35.32 -20.19
C LYS A 267 25.32 35.07 -20.05
N LYS A 268 24.89 34.99 -18.81
CA LYS A 268 23.51 35.24 -18.32
C LYS A 268 22.84 36.41 -19.05
N GLU A 269 21.93 36.12 -19.98
CA GLU A 269 20.88 37.05 -20.39
C GLU A 269 19.51 36.55 -19.89
N ILE A 270 18.64 37.48 -19.51
CA ILE A 270 17.39 37.18 -18.82
C ILE A 270 16.38 36.68 -19.86
N ALA A 271 16.00 35.40 -19.78
CA ALA A 271 14.95 34.82 -20.62
C ALA A 271 13.62 35.56 -20.41
N LYS A 272 13.21 36.34 -21.40
CA LYS A 272 11.96 37.11 -21.41
C LYS A 272 10.86 36.15 -21.87
N THR A 273 10.14 35.53 -20.94
CA THR A 273 9.02 34.64 -21.29
C THR A 273 7.83 35.45 -21.82
N TYR A 274 7.27 35.05 -22.95
CA TYR A 274 6.07 35.63 -23.55
C TYR A 274 4.86 34.71 -23.28
N THR A 275 3.70 35.30 -22.98
CA THR A 275 2.46 34.59 -22.64
C THR A 275 1.25 35.14 -23.41
N CYS A 276 0.22 34.34 -23.59
CA CYS A 276 -1.05 34.79 -24.18
C CYS A 276 -2.02 35.26 -23.08
N SER A 277 -2.60 36.46 -23.23
CA SER A 277 -3.59 36.99 -22.27
C SER A 277 -4.84 36.12 -22.13
N MET A 278 -5.23 35.38 -23.18
CA MET A 278 -6.37 34.45 -23.16
C MET A 278 -5.97 33.00 -22.87
N HIS A 279 -4.69 32.64 -23.00
CA HIS A 279 -4.19 31.28 -22.75
C HIS A 279 -2.89 31.33 -21.92
N PRO A 280 -2.98 31.54 -20.59
CA PRO A 280 -1.81 31.69 -19.70
C PRO A 280 -0.88 30.46 -19.61
N GLU A 281 -1.36 29.32 -20.10
CA GLU A 281 -0.61 28.06 -20.28
C GLU A 281 0.46 28.17 -21.38
N VAL A 282 0.21 28.98 -22.41
CA VAL A 282 1.11 29.14 -23.56
C VAL A 282 2.24 30.09 -23.17
N LYS A 283 3.42 29.53 -22.93
CA LYS A 283 4.66 30.25 -22.63
C LYS A 283 5.68 29.95 -23.71
N LEU A 284 6.26 30.99 -24.33
CA LEU A 284 7.31 30.86 -25.34
C LEU A 284 8.43 31.86 -25.06
N ASP A 285 9.67 31.50 -25.37
CA ASP A 285 10.84 32.34 -25.12
C ASP A 285 11.13 33.34 -26.26
N LYS A 286 10.19 33.49 -27.20
CA LYS A 286 10.30 34.35 -28.38
C LYS A 286 8.98 35.08 -28.64
N PRO A 287 9.01 36.34 -29.13
CA PRO A 287 7.81 37.06 -29.51
C PRO A 287 7.20 36.46 -30.78
N SER A 288 6.10 35.71 -30.61
CA SER A 288 5.31 35.15 -31.72
C SER A 288 3.81 35.42 -31.52
N ASN A 289 3.00 34.94 -32.47
CA ASN A 289 1.57 34.79 -32.26
C ASN A 289 1.27 33.50 -31.48
N CYS A 290 0.17 33.50 -30.73
CA CYS A 290 -0.29 32.36 -29.96
C CYS A 290 -0.82 31.25 -30.90
N PRO A 291 -0.33 30.00 -30.81
CA PRO A 291 -0.80 28.91 -31.68
C PRO A 291 -2.26 28.49 -31.41
N LYS A 292 -2.85 28.84 -30.26
CA LYS A 292 -4.25 28.54 -29.92
C LYS A 292 -5.26 29.57 -30.47
N CYS A 293 -4.88 30.85 -30.59
CA CYS A 293 -5.82 31.93 -30.94
C CYS A 293 -5.30 32.99 -31.93
N GLY A 294 -4.08 32.84 -32.46
CA GLY A 294 -3.48 33.76 -33.44
C GLY A 294 -3.04 35.14 -32.90
N MET A 295 -3.43 35.53 -31.69
CA MET A 295 -3.08 36.84 -31.12
C MET A 295 -1.60 36.92 -30.69
N LYS A 296 -0.99 38.10 -30.85
CA LYS A 296 0.41 38.35 -30.48
C LYS A 296 0.65 38.15 -28.98
N LEU A 297 1.68 37.40 -28.62
CA LEU A 297 2.03 37.13 -27.21
C LEU A 297 2.60 38.38 -26.54
N ILE A 298 2.22 38.61 -25.29
CA ILE A 298 2.72 39.70 -24.45
C ILE A 298 3.91 39.23 -23.62
N LYS A 299 4.89 40.12 -23.42
CA LYS A 299 6.06 39.84 -22.58
C LYS A 299 5.63 39.81 -21.10
N LYS A 300 6.12 38.82 -20.34
CA LYS A 300 6.00 38.73 -18.89
C LYS A 300 7.27 39.23 -18.17
#